data_AF-A0A520HLV1-F1
#
_entry.id   AF-A0A520HLV1-F1
#
_cell.length_a   1.000
_cell.length_b   1.000
_cell.length_c   1.000
_cell.angle_alpha   90.00
_cell.angle_beta   90.00
_cell.angle_gamma   90.00
#
_symmetry.space_group_name_H-M   'P 1'
#
loop_
_entity.id
_entity.type
_entity.pdbx_description
1 polymer ?
#
loop_
_entity_poly.entity_id
_entity_poly.type
_entity_poly.pdbx_seq_one_letter_code
_entity_poly.pdbx_strand_id
1 'polypeptide(L)'
;YVAITRARRLAVIIHAANRRIYGQWNSSIPSRFVAELPAEHIDTETTMSGGASLWQANWSDRADPFADVARGTGRGPGWQRASGTGSTFSAKPARVVESRSSAISLGNKGRDDLSLGMRVFHQKFGYGLIAEIEGNKLEIDFEQSGRKRVMDSFVTLTP
;
A
#
# COMPACT_ATOMS: atom_id res chain seq x y z
N TYR A 1 -15.54 -15.64 0.95
CA TYR A 1 -16.60 -16.62 1.26
C TYR A 1 -17.84 -16.47 0.38
N VAL A 2 -18.74 -15.49 0.62
CA VAL A 2 -20.03 -15.37 -0.10
C VAL A 2 -19.92 -15.38 -1.63
N ALA A 3 -18.90 -14.73 -2.19
CA ALA A 3 -18.68 -14.71 -3.63
C ALA A 3 -18.41 -16.09 -4.22
N ILE A 4 -17.63 -16.93 -3.53
CA ILE A 4 -17.29 -18.29 -3.97
C ILE A 4 -18.52 -19.20 -3.86
N THR A 5 -19.26 -19.11 -2.76
CA THR A 5 -20.46 -19.93 -2.52
C THR A 5 -21.66 -19.57 -3.40
N ARG A 6 -21.60 -18.45 -4.15
CA ARG A 6 -22.61 -18.12 -5.17
C ARG A 6 -22.40 -18.89 -6.47
N ALA A 7 -21.19 -19.36 -6.73
CA ALA A 7 -20.91 -20.14 -7.92
C ALA A 7 -21.50 -21.55 -7.78
N ARG A 8 -22.25 -22.01 -8.78
CA ARG A 8 -22.87 -23.36 -8.77
C ARG A 8 -21.98 -24.46 -9.35
N ARG A 9 -21.07 -24.10 -10.26
CA ARG A 9 -20.24 -25.06 -11.02
C ARG A 9 -18.76 -24.68 -11.05
N LEU A 10 -18.45 -23.43 -11.37
CA LEU A 10 -17.08 -22.93 -11.48
C LEU A 10 -16.99 -21.51 -10.92
N ALA A 11 -15.97 -21.24 -10.11
CA ALA A 11 -15.61 -19.90 -9.65
C ALA A 11 -14.23 -19.55 -10.19
N VAL A 12 -14.13 -18.50 -11.00
CA VAL A 12 -12.86 -17.99 -11.51
C VAL A 12 -12.48 -16.73 -10.73
N ILE A 13 -11.29 -16.73 -10.14
CA ILE A 13 -10.75 -15.58 -9.41
C ILE A 13 -9.60 -15.00 -10.23
N ILE A 14 -9.68 -13.72 -10.55
CA ILE A 14 -8.68 -13.02 -11.37
C ILE A 14 -8.00 -11.95 -10.52
N HIS A 15 -6.67 -11.87 -10.62
CA HIS A 15 -5.87 -10.80 -10.06
C HIS A 15 -5.15 -10.05 -11.18
N ALA A 16 -5.09 -8.72 -11.05
CA ALA A 16 -4.33 -7.85 -11.93
C ALA A 16 -3.25 -7.14 -11.12
N ALA A 17 -1.98 -7.28 -11.53
CA ALA A 17 -0.85 -6.65 -10.86
C ALA A 17 -0.88 -5.12 -10.92
N ASN A 18 -1.45 -4.54 -11.99
CA ASN A 18 -1.61 -3.10 -12.17
C ASN A 18 -3.05 -2.77 -12.61
N ARG A 19 -3.65 -1.77 -12.00
CA ARG A 19 -5.01 -1.28 -12.35
C ARG A 19 -5.01 0.22 -12.49
N ARG A 20 -5.79 0.73 -13.45
CA ARG A 20 -6.02 2.17 -13.60
C ARG A 20 -7.24 2.56 -12.77
N ILE A 21 -7.03 3.30 -11.70
CA ILE A 21 -8.07 3.74 -10.77
C ILE A 21 -7.99 5.27 -10.69
N TYR A 22 -9.11 5.96 -10.92
CA TYR A 22 -9.18 7.42 -10.98
C TYR A 22 -8.12 8.05 -11.91
N GLY A 23 -7.91 7.44 -13.08
CA GLY A 23 -6.98 7.93 -14.09
C GLY A 23 -5.50 7.59 -13.84
N GLN A 24 -5.13 7.11 -12.66
CA GLN A 24 -3.76 6.78 -12.26
C GLN A 24 -3.51 5.27 -12.28
N TRP A 25 -2.29 4.86 -12.62
CA TRP A 25 -1.86 3.47 -12.51
C TRP A 25 -1.49 3.15 -11.06
N ASN A 26 -2.08 2.10 -10.51
CA ASN A 26 -1.82 1.63 -9.16
C ASN A 26 -1.46 0.15 -9.17
N SER A 27 -0.34 -0.19 -8.53
CA SER A 27 0.08 -1.58 -8.35
C SER A 27 -0.74 -2.23 -7.25
N SER A 28 -1.31 -3.40 -7.54
CA SER A 28 -2.17 -4.14 -6.62
C SER A 28 -1.52 -5.47 -6.28
N ILE A 29 -1.26 -5.69 -5.00
CA ILE A 29 -0.81 -7.00 -4.50
C ILE A 29 -1.95 -8.04 -4.60
N PRO A 30 -1.65 -9.34 -4.77
CA PRO A 30 -2.65 -10.41 -4.71
C PRO A 30 -3.40 -10.43 -3.38
N SER A 31 -4.65 -10.90 -3.39
CA SER A 31 -5.44 -11.05 -2.17
C SER A 31 -4.91 -12.18 -1.31
N ARG A 32 -4.77 -11.93 0.01
CA ARG A 32 -4.36 -12.96 0.99
C ARG A 32 -5.25 -14.19 0.99
N PHE A 33 -6.55 -13.99 0.73
CA PHE A 33 -7.54 -15.06 0.74
C PHE A 33 -7.34 -16.08 -0.37
N VAL A 34 -6.56 -15.76 -1.42
CA VAL A 34 -6.20 -16.73 -2.46
C VAL A 34 -5.23 -17.77 -1.89
N ALA A 35 -4.32 -17.37 -1.00
CA ALA A 35 -3.36 -18.29 -0.37
C ALA A 35 -4.00 -19.18 0.70
N GLU A 36 -5.20 -18.85 1.18
CA GLU A 36 -5.96 -19.64 2.14
C GLU A 36 -6.76 -20.78 1.47
N LEU A 37 -6.87 -20.80 0.14
CA LEU A 37 -7.63 -21.83 -0.59
C LEU A 37 -6.86 -23.15 -0.63
N PRO A 38 -7.52 -24.31 -0.39
CA PRO A 38 -6.88 -25.62 -0.52
C PRO A 38 -6.35 -25.86 -1.94
N ALA A 39 -5.05 -26.16 -2.06
CA ALA A 39 -4.37 -26.34 -3.35
C ALA A 39 -4.95 -27.50 -4.19
N GLU A 40 -5.53 -28.50 -3.53
CA GLU A 40 -6.17 -29.67 -4.16
C GLU A 40 -7.47 -29.33 -4.93
N HIS A 41 -8.06 -28.15 -4.69
CA HIS A 41 -9.33 -27.73 -5.27
C HIS A 41 -9.22 -26.53 -6.19
N ILE A 42 -8.00 -26.08 -6.49
CA ILE A 42 -7.76 -24.90 -7.33
C ILE A 42 -6.80 -25.26 -8.45
N ASP A 43 -7.06 -24.68 -9.62
CA ASP A 43 -6.09 -24.62 -10.70
C ASP A 43 -5.55 -23.19 -10.79
N THR A 44 -4.24 -23.05 -10.95
CA THR A 44 -3.56 -21.75 -10.90
C THR A 44 -2.77 -21.52 -12.18
N GLU A 45 -3.25 -20.55 -12.96
CA GLU A 45 -2.52 -20.03 -14.11
C GLU A 45 -1.94 -18.65 -13.78
N THR A 46 -0.70 -18.40 -14.17
CA THR A 46 -0.06 -17.10 -13.97
C THR A 46 0.69 -16.70 -15.23
N THR A 47 0.27 -15.58 -15.83
CA THR A 47 0.94 -14.99 -17.00
C THR A 47 2.17 -14.15 -16.62
N MET A 48 2.42 -13.96 -15.32
CA MET A 48 3.65 -13.32 -14.86
C MET A 48 4.82 -14.28 -15.07
N SER A 49 5.58 -14.05 -16.14
CA SER A 49 6.83 -14.76 -16.42
C SER A 49 7.87 -14.42 -15.35
N GLY A 50 8.19 -15.40 -14.51
CA GLY A 50 9.09 -15.27 -13.36
C GLY A 50 8.40 -15.93 -12.18
N GLY A 51 8.76 -17.18 -11.90
CA GLY A 51 8.04 -18.10 -11.02
C GLY A 51 7.64 -17.55 -9.65
N ALA A 52 6.90 -18.37 -8.89
CA ALA A 52 6.30 -18.03 -7.59
C ALA A 52 7.24 -17.41 -6.52
N SER A 53 8.54 -17.35 -6.80
CA SER A 53 9.63 -16.95 -5.93
C SER A 53 9.81 -15.44 -5.70
N LEU A 54 9.23 -14.53 -6.48
CA LEU A 54 9.32 -13.08 -6.19
C LEU A 54 8.22 -12.59 -5.21
N TRP A 55 7.06 -13.25 -5.21
CA TRP A 55 5.94 -12.89 -4.33
C TRP A 55 5.93 -13.66 -3.00
N GLN A 56 6.32 -14.95 -3.00
CA GLN A 56 6.45 -15.74 -1.77
C GLN A 56 7.55 -15.22 -0.84
N ALA A 57 8.61 -14.60 -1.39
CA ALA A 57 9.72 -14.05 -0.62
C ALA A 57 9.32 -12.84 0.24
N ASN A 58 8.27 -12.10 -0.13
CA ASN A 58 7.83 -10.91 0.61
C ASN A 58 6.86 -11.23 1.76
N TRP A 59 6.34 -12.46 1.85
CA TRP A 59 5.30 -12.87 2.82
C TRP A 59 5.69 -14.03 3.72
N SER A 60 6.81 -14.69 3.46
CA SER A 60 7.31 -15.71 4.37
C SER A 60 8.31 -15.09 5.34
N ASP A 61 7.96 -15.09 6.63
CA ASP A 61 8.90 -14.89 7.76
C ASP A 61 9.84 -16.11 7.93
N ARG A 62 10.12 -16.80 6.82
CA ARG A 62 11.05 -17.93 6.75
C ARG A 62 12.29 -17.43 6.04
N ALA A 63 13.44 -17.65 6.68
CA ALA A 63 14.74 -17.33 6.11
C ALA A 63 14.81 -17.80 4.65
N ASP A 64 15.27 -16.90 3.77
CA ASP A 64 15.44 -17.14 2.35
C ASP A 64 16.00 -18.55 2.10
N PRO A 65 15.34 -19.41 1.29
CA PRO A 65 15.90 -20.70 0.88
C PRO A 65 17.19 -20.56 0.05
N PHE A 66 17.59 -19.32 -0.26
CA PHE A 66 18.87 -18.95 -0.87
C PHE A 66 19.88 -18.33 0.11
N ALA A 67 19.56 -18.19 1.40
CA ALA A 67 20.47 -17.69 2.43
C ALA A 67 21.74 -18.55 2.54
N ASP A 68 21.62 -19.86 2.33
CA ASP A 68 22.75 -20.79 2.34
C ASP A 68 23.44 -20.91 0.97
N VAL A 69 22.76 -20.52 -0.12
CA VAL A 69 23.37 -20.39 -1.48
C VAL A 69 24.30 -19.16 -1.54
N ALA A 70 24.26 -18.29 -0.53
CA ALA A 70 25.26 -17.26 -0.35
C ALA A 70 26.65 -17.83 0.02
N ARG A 71 26.74 -19.06 0.56
CA ARG A 71 27.98 -19.66 1.08
C ARG A 71 28.61 -20.74 0.19
N GLY A 72 27.99 -21.06 -0.94
CA GLY A 72 28.47 -22.06 -1.90
C GLY A 72 29.49 -21.49 -2.90
N THR A 73 30.63 -22.16 -3.01
CA THR A 73 31.73 -21.91 -3.96
C THR A 73 31.24 -21.86 -5.41
N GLY A 74 31.31 -20.70 -6.05
CA GLY A 74 31.04 -20.57 -7.49
C GLY A 74 30.17 -19.38 -7.84
N ARG A 75 30.70 -18.17 -7.66
CA ARG A 75 30.09 -16.96 -8.23
C ARG A 75 30.60 -16.83 -9.67
N GLY A 76 29.68 -16.82 -10.65
CA GLY A 76 30.02 -16.73 -12.07
C GLY A 76 30.75 -15.43 -12.46
N PRO A 77 31.24 -15.33 -13.71
CA PRO A 77 32.14 -14.26 -14.16
C PRO A 77 31.61 -12.83 -14.01
N GLY A 78 30.30 -12.66 -13.85
CA GLY A 78 29.66 -11.36 -13.59
C GLY A 78 29.95 -10.80 -12.18
N TRP A 79 30.20 -11.65 -11.19
CA TRP A 79 30.44 -11.21 -9.80
C TRP A 79 31.87 -10.74 -9.57
N GLN A 80 32.85 -11.32 -10.27
CA GLN A 80 34.23 -10.83 -10.29
C GLN A 80 34.33 -9.41 -10.85
N ARG A 81 33.44 -9.04 -11.80
CA ARG A 81 33.40 -7.67 -12.33
C ARG A 81 32.86 -6.67 -11.30
N ALA A 82 31.90 -7.08 -10.47
CA ALA A 82 31.35 -6.23 -9.41
C ALA A 82 32.31 -6.07 -8.22
N SER A 83 33.17 -7.06 -7.94
CA SER A 83 34.17 -6.99 -6.87
C SER A 83 35.45 -6.23 -7.25
N GLY A 84 35.74 -6.07 -8.55
CA GLY A 84 36.96 -5.41 -9.03
C GLY A 84 36.89 -3.88 -9.07
N THR A 85 35.70 -3.29 -8.98
CA THR A 85 35.52 -1.83 -8.92
C THR A 85 35.21 -1.46 -7.48
N GLY A 86 36.12 -0.74 -6.83
CA GLY A 86 36.11 -0.36 -5.41
C GLY A 86 34.89 0.45 -4.95
N SER A 87 33.70 -0.12 -5.05
CA SER A 87 32.45 0.37 -4.52
C SER A 87 32.32 -0.13 -3.09
N THR A 88 32.54 0.79 -2.14
CA THR A 88 32.42 0.58 -0.71
C THR A 88 30.99 0.15 -0.38
N PHE A 89 30.75 -1.15 -0.29
CA PHE A 89 29.46 -1.69 0.14
C PHE A 89 29.26 -1.36 1.63
N SER A 90 28.49 -0.31 1.91
CA SER A 90 28.12 0.08 3.27
C SER A 90 27.03 -0.85 3.80
N ALA A 91 27.37 -1.67 4.78
CA ALA A 91 26.46 -2.60 5.45
C ALA A 91 25.42 -1.92 6.38
N LYS A 92 25.39 -0.58 6.44
CA LYS A 92 24.41 0.16 7.25
C LYS A 92 23.18 0.44 6.38
N PRO A 93 21.98 -0.11 6.71
CA PRO A 93 20.77 0.22 5.97
C PRO A 93 20.50 1.73 6.13
N ALA A 94 20.57 2.46 5.02
CA ALA A 94 20.13 3.84 5.01
C ALA A 94 18.64 3.83 5.35
N ARG A 95 18.26 4.40 6.49
CA ARG A 95 16.85 4.62 6.84
C ARG A 95 16.29 5.59 5.82
N VAL A 96 15.61 5.05 4.82
CA VAL A 96 14.78 5.84 3.91
C VAL A 96 13.71 6.48 4.77
N VAL A 97 13.75 7.81 4.88
CA VAL A 97 12.70 8.58 5.55
C VAL A 97 11.45 8.43 4.68
N GLU A 98 10.56 7.52 5.06
CA GLU A 98 9.27 7.38 4.41
C GLU A 98 8.50 8.70 4.57
N SER A 99 8.19 9.34 3.45
CA SER A 99 7.35 10.53 3.41
C SER A 99 5.97 10.18 3.98
N ARG A 100 5.64 10.72 5.15
CA ARG A 100 4.33 10.55 5.79
C ARG A 100 3.19 11.23 5.02
N SER A 101 3.50 12.05 4.02
CA SER A 101 2.53 12.63 3.09
C SER A 101 2.04 11.55 2.13
N SER A 102 0.79 11.13 2.31
CA SER A 102 0.16 10.21 1.39
C SER A 102 0.11 10.82 -0.02
N ALA A 103 0.54 10.09 -1.06
CA ALA A 103 0.57 10.57 -2.47
C ALA A 103 -0.81 11.00 -3.03
N ILE A 104 -1.88 10.81 -2.27
CA ILE A 104 -3.25 11.29 -2.55
C ILE A 104 -3.35 12.81 -2.41
N SER A 105 -2.46 13.44 -1.65
CA SER A 105 -2.50 14.88 -1.34
C SER A 105 -2.05 15.77 -2.51
N LEU A 106 -1.54 15.17 -3.61
CA LEU A 106 -1.19 15.87 -4.84
C LEU A 106 -2.37 16.06 -5.82
N GLY A 107 -3.47 15.29 -5.68
CA GLY A 107 -4.47 15.16 -6.74
C GLY A 107 -5.80 15.89 -6.54
N ASN A 108 -6.21 16.14 -5.29
CA ASN A 108 -7.49 16.78 -5.01
C ASN A 108 -7.26 18.19 -4.49
N LYS A 109 -7.61 19.19 -5.33
CA LYS A 109 -7.66 20.59 -4.91
C LYS A 109 -8.65 20.69 -3.73
N GLY A 110 -8.14 21.05 -2.56
CA GLY A 110 -8.97 21.31 -1.39
C GLY A 110 -9.87 22.52 -1.61
N ARG A 111 -10.91 22.63 -0.77
CA ARG A 111 -11.75 23.82 -0.68
C ARG A 111 -10.96 25.08 -0.35
N ASP A 112 -11.14 26.14 -1.13
CA ASP A 112 -10.43 27.42 -0.98
C ASP A 112 -11.03 28.29 0.16
N ASP A 113 -12.20 27.93 0.69
CA ASP A 113 -12.92 28.65 1.74
C ASP A 113 -12.57 28.20 3.18
N LEU A 114 -11.64 27.25 3.32
CA LEU A 114 -11.21 26.70 4.60
C LEU A 114 -9.80 27.15 4.97
N SER A 115 -9.59 27.51 6.23
CA SER A 115 -8.28 27.86 6.77
C SER A 115 -7.99 27.19 8.10
N LEU A 116 -6.71 27.07 8.44
CA LEU A 116 -6.26 26.53 9.73
C LEU A 116 -6.82 27.39 10.88
N GLY A 117 -7.30 26.74 11.93
CA GLY A 117 -7.92 27.37 13.10
C GLY A 117 -9.38 27.78 12.91
N MET A 118 -9.97 27.56 11.73
CA MET A 118 -11.37 27.88 11.48
C MET A 118 -12.32 26.92 12.20
N ARG A 119 -13.46 27.45 12.67
CA ARG A 119 -14.52 26.65 13.29
C ARG A 119 -15.45 26.06 12.25
N VAL A 120 -15.64 24.74 12.34
CA VAL A 120 -16.47 23.98 11.41
C VAL A 120 -17.40 23.05 12.17
N PHE A 121 -18.49 22.67 11.52
CA PHE A 121 -19.46 21.73 12.05
C PHE A 121 -19.49 20.45 11.21
N HIS A 122 -19.51 19.30 11.88
CA HIS A 122 -19.67 17.99 11.27
C HIS A 122 -20.88 17.27 11.88
N GLN A 123 -21.78 16.74 11.06
CA GLN A 123 -23.06 16.16 11.50
C GLN A 123 -22.93 15.11 12.63
N LYS A 124 -21.87 14.30 12.61
CA LYS A 124 -21.62 13.24 13.62
C LYS A 124 -20.78 13.69 14.82
N PHE A 125 -19.89 14.67 14.62
CA PHE A 125 -18.83 14.99 15.58
C PHE A 125 -19.01 16.36 16.23
N GLY A 126 -19.99 17.13 15.75
CA GLY A 126 -20.31 18.46 16.27
C GLY A 126 -19.30 19.51 15.79
N TYR A 127 -19.09 20.50 16.64
CA TYR A 127 -18.18 21.61 16.38
C TYR A 127 -16.72 21.21 16.62
N GLY A 128 -15.84 21.74 15.78
CA GLY A 128 -14.40 21.59 15.94
C GLY A 128 -13.59 22.68 15.23
N LEU A 129 -12.31 22.74 15.55
CA LEU A 129 -11.35 23.65 14.93
C LEU A 129 -10.42 22.88 13.99
N ILE A 130 -10.17 23.42 12.80
CA ILE A 130 -9.26 22.80 11.83
C ILE A 130 -7.83 22.91 12.36
N ALA A 131 -7.19 21.78 12.62
CA ALA A 131 -5.81 21.69 13.09
C ALA A 131 -4.81 21.51 11.93
N GLU A 132 -5.19 20.79 10.88
CA GLU A 132 -4.34 20.57 9.70
C GLU A 132 -5.19 20.39 8.42
N ILE A 133 -4.65 20.84 7.28
CA ILE A 133 -5.27 20.69 5.95
C ILE A 133 -4.28 19.95 5.05
N GLU A 134 -4.65 18.74 4.62
CA GLU A 134 -3.87 17.90 3.72
C GLU A 134 -4.69 17.66 2.43
N GLY A 135 -4.61 18.59 1.49
CA GLY A 135 -5.44 18.57 0.28
C GLY A 135 -6.91 18.71 0.61
N ASN A 136 -7.71 17.67 0.35
CA ASN A 136 -9.14 17.61 0.69
C ASN A 136 -9.45 16.90 2.02
N LYS A 137 -8.41 16.51 2.76
CA LYS A 137 -8.55 15.92 4.10
C LYS A 137 -8.25 16.99 5.15
N LEU A 138 -9.05 17.00 6.21
CA LEU A 138 -8.93 17.90 7.34
C LEU A 138 -8.68 17.08 8.59
N GLU A 139 -7.70 17.50 9.38
CA GLU A 139 -7.58 17.08 10.77
C GLU A 139 -8.26 18.13 11.63
N ILE A 140 -9.29 17.73 12.37
CA ILE A 140 -10.15 18.65 13.14
C ILE A 140 -10.16 18.19 14.60
N ASP A 141 -9.93 19.14 15.49
CA ASP A 141 -10.09 18.97 16.92
C ASP A 141 -11.55 19.27 17.30
N PHE A 142 -12.35 18.21 17.39
CA PHE A 142 -13.76 18.31 17.78
C PHE A 142 -13.92 18.42 19.29
N GLU A 143 -14.85 19.26 19.75
CA GLU A 143 -15.09 19.52 21.17
C GLU A 143 -15.57 18.27 21.92
N GLN A 144 -16.42 17.45 21.27
CA GLN A 144 -17.01 16.27 21.89
C GLN A 144 -16.28 14.96 21.56
N SER A 145 -15.72 14.83 20.36
CA SER A 145 -15.11 13.57 19.89
C SER A 145 -13.58 13.59 19.79
N GLY A 146 -12.96 14.70 20.19
CA GLY A 146 -11.52 14.94 20.07
C GLY A 146 -11.04 14.98 18.62
N ARG A 147 -9.73 14.82 18.43
CA ARG A 147 -9.07 14.87 17.13
C ARG A 147 -9.56 13.76 16.19
N LYS A 148 -10.01 14.14 14.99
CA LYS A 148 -10.43 13.22 13.92
C LYS A 148 -10.03 13.74 12.56
N ARG A 149 -9.81 12.79 11.64
CA ARG A 149 -9.52 13.08 10.23
C ARG A 149 -10.78 12.86 9.40
N VAL A 150 -11.22 13.89 8.68
CA VAL A 150 -12.45 13.90 7.84
C VAL A 150 -12.18 14.53 6.48
N MET A 151 -13.10 14.39 5.53
CA MET A 151 -13.00 15.08 4.24
C MET A 151 -13.70 16.44 4.32
N ASP A 152 -13.18 17.42 3.58
CA ASP A 152 -13.72 18.78 3.49
C ASP A 152 -15.18 18.85 2.99
N SER A 153 -15.65 17.83 2.27
CA SER A 153 -17.03 17.69 1.81
C SER A 153 -18.06 17.43 2.92
N PHE A 154 -17.62 16.96 4.09
CA PHE A 154 -18.51 16.60 5.20
C PHE A 154 -18.55 17.65 6.31
N VAL A 155 -17.96 18.82 6.08
CA VAL A 155 -17.95 19.92 7.03
C VAL A 155 -18.63 21.16 6.46
N THR A 156 -19.42 21.81 7.32
CA THR A 156 -20.08 23.08 7.00
C THR A 156 -19.42 24.20 7.78
N LEU A 157 -19.20 25.33 7.10
CA LEU A 157 -18.78 26.57 7.73
C LEU A 157 -19.88 27.04 8.67
N THR A 158 -19.50 27.38 9.89
CA THR A 158 -20.38 28.13 10.78
C THR A 158 -20.11 29.61 10.51
N PRO A 159 -21.14 30.45 10.32
CA PRO A 159 -20.96 31.91 10.22
C PRO A 159 -20.38 32.50 11.51
#